data_AF-A0A7C2YWV0-F1
#
_entry.id   AF-A0A7C2YWV0-F1
#
_cell.length_a   1.000
_cell.length_b   1.000
_cell.length_c   1.000
_cell.angle_alpha   90.00
_cell.angle_beta   90.00
_cell.angle_gamma   90.00
#
_symmetry.space_group_name_H-M   'P 1'
#
loop_
_entity.id
_entity.type
_entity.pdbx_description
1 polymer ?
#
loop_
_entity_poly.entity_id
_entity_poly.type
_entity_poly.pdbx_seq_one_letter_code
_entity_poly.pdbx_strand_id
1 'polypeptide(L)'
;MILVKHWGGVMKTGIIGIALVSLLAVGVCAFGQAKLESFPAGTTTMVFHIVAEDLREPQLLELQVIARADGPYTVRMVMEATGTADQMSAFGFLFGAAGLQYGGGQDVSLAALQTLMDQRRRLQEGQEYVLPSGGAFTDVAPVTIAGIQCIAGSIVDPRSPDSRTTVAFSLSHPVYTVPLVRLERLRDGRWETVFSMELVEYTFVGG
;
A
#
# COMPACT_ATOMS: atom_id res chain seq x y z
N MET A 1 33.21 -19.69 -43.73
CA MET A 1 32.77 -19.25 -45.08
C MET A 1 31.94 -17.99 -44.88
N ILE A 2 32.44 -16.86 -45.39
CA ILE A 2 31.83 -15.53 -45.25
C ILE A 2 30.88 -15.33 -46.44
N LEU A 3 29.68 -14.81 -46.20
CA LEU A 3 28.85 -14.17 -47.24
C LEU A 3 28.38 -12.80 -46.73
N VAL A 4 28.55 -11.77 -47.56
CA VAL A 4 28.24 -10.36 -47.30
C VAL A 4 27.29 -9.83 -48.40
N LYS A 5 26.56 -8.76 -48.03
CA LYS A 5 25.80 -7.75 -48.83
C LYS A 5 24.32 -8.09 -49.08
N HIS A 6 23.36 -7.23 -48.74
CA HIS A 6 23.30 -5.81 -49.12
C HIS A 6 22.59 -4.88 -48.10
N TRP A 7 23.04 -3.62 -48.12
CA TRP A 7 22.37 -2.45 -47.55
C TRP A 7 21.03 -2.14 -48.22
N GLY A 8 20.06 -1.70 -47.44
CA GLY A 8 18.85 -1.01 -47.91
C GLY A 8 18.15 -0.28 -46.77
N GLY A 9 18.26 1.06 -46.77
CA GLY A 9 17.31 1.99 -46.12
C GLY A 9 17.18 1.95 -44.60
N VAL A 10 17.93 2.81 -43.90
CA VAL A 10 17.59 3.18 -42.51
C VAL A 10 16.32 4.04 -42.54
N MET A 11 15.17 3.40 -42.41
CA MET A 11 13.93 4.08 -42.04
C MET A 11 14.02 4.37 -40.55
N LYS A 12 14.20 5.65 -40.20
CA LYS A 12 14.09 6.16 -38.83
C LYS A 12 12.64 6.05 -38.35
N THR A 13 12.19 4.85 -38.04
CA THR A 13 11.01 4.67 -37.18
C THR A 13 11.53 4.61 -35.76
N GLY A 14 11.45 5.76 -35.09
CA GLY A 14 11.64 5.85 -33.66
C GLY A 14 10.66 4.91 -32.99
N ILE A 15 11.16 3.77 -32.54
CA ILE A 15 10.52 2.96 -31.51
C ILE A 15 10.66 3.78 -30.24
N ILE A 16 9.76 4.76 -30.07
CA ILE A 16 9.47 5.28 -28.74
C ILE A 16 8.84 4.09 -28.04
N GLY A 17 9.68 3.38 -27.29
CA GLY A 17 9.26 2.29 -26.44
C GLY A 17 8.17 2.82 -25.54
N ILE A 18 6.95 2.36 -25.77
CA ILE A 18 5.97 2.25 -24.69
C ILE A 18 6.57 1.16 -23.81
N ALA A 19 7.47 1.58 -22.91
CA ALA A 19 7.80 0.79 -21.74
C ALA A 19 6.48 0.70 -20.98
N LEU A 20 5.75 -0.37 -21.25
CA LEU A 20 4.61 -0.83 -20.50
C LEU A 20 5.15 -1.15 -19.11
N VAL A 21 5.28 -0.11 -18.29
CA VAL A 21 5.73 -0.20 -16.91
C VAL A 21 4.86 -1.26 -16.26
N SER A 22 5.53 -2.29 -15.78
CA SER A 22 4.96 -3.45 -15.12
C SER A 22 4.29 -2.96 -13.83
N LEU A 23 3.04 -2.52 -13.99
CA LEU A 23 2.17 -2.02 -12.94
C LEU A 23 1.80 -3.22 -12.07
N LEU A 24 2.67 -3.52 -11.11
CA LEU A 24 2.32 -4.34 -9.95
C LEU A 24 1.21 -3.59 -9.23
N ALA A 25 -0.02 -4.00 -9.52
CA ALA A 25 -1.22 -3.42 -8.96
C ALA A 25 -1.25 -3.75 -7.45
N VAL A 26 -1.22 -2.70 -6.63
CA VAL A 26 -1.24 -2.79 -5.17
C VAL A 26 -2.64 -2.45 -4.69
N GLY A 27 -3.48 -3.46 -4.52
CA GLY A 27 -4.84 -3.41 -3.97
C GLY A 27 -4.80 -3.51 -2.44
N VAL A 28 -3.99 -2.65 -1.83
CA VAL A 28 -3.85 -2.52 -0.37
C VAL A 28 -5.12 -1.94 0.28
N CYS A 29 -6.03 -1.37 -0.52
CA CYS A 29 -7.25 -0.72 0.00
C CYS A 29 -8.28 -1.68 0.62
N ALA A 30 -8.09 -3.00 0.54
CA ALA A 30 -9.05 -3.99 1.05
C ALA A 30 -8.78 -4.47 2.49
N PHE A 31 -7.72 -4.01 3.17
CA PHE A 31 -7.45 -4.45 4.54
C PHE A 31 -8.26 -3.65 5.55
N GLY A 32 -9.34 -4.24 6.06
CA GLY A 32 -10.00 -3.80 7.27
C GLY A 32 -9.15 -4.14 8.50
N GLN A 33 -8.20 -3.30 8.94
CA GLN A 33 -7.33 -3.64 10.07
C GLN A 33 -8.09 -3.76 11.38
N ALA A 34 -9.05 -2.85 11.60
CA ALA A 34 -9.97 -2.91 12.70
C ALA A 34 -11.35 -3.34 12.21
N LYS A 35 -11.98 -4.25 12.96
CA LYS A 35 -13.41 -4.52 12.78
C LYS A 35 -14.20 -3.27 13.17
N LEU A 36 -15.34 -3.04 12.53
CA LEU A 36 -16.21 -1.90 12.82
C LEU A 36 -16.61 -1.81 14.31
N GLU A 37 -16.86 -2.96 14.93
CA GLU A 37 -17.17 -3.07 16.37
C GLU A 37 -16.06 -2.59 17.32
N SER A 38 -14.84 -2.40 16.82
CA SER A 38 -13.72 -1.88 17.62
C SER A 38 -13.71 -0.34 17.69
N PHE A 39 -14.52 0.35 16.88
CA PHE A 39 -14.61 1.80 16.88
C PHE A 39 -15.56 2.30 17.97
N PRO A 40 -15.15 3.28 18.79
CA PRO A 40 -16.03 3.88 19.80
C PRO A 40 -17.19 4.66 19.14
N ALA A 41 -18.30 4.80 19.87
CA ALA A 41 -19.43 5.62 19.46
C ALA A 41 -18.99 7.08 19.22
N GLY A 42 -19.36 7.65 18.07
CA GLY A 42 -18.87 8.93 17.60
C GLY A 42 -18.29 8.84 16.19
N THR A 43 -17.46 9.81 15.83
CA THR A 43 -16.80 9.88 14.52
C THR A 43 -15.30 9.74 14.67
N THR A 44 -14.74 8.72 14.04
CA THR A 44 -13.28 8.57 13.85
C THR A 44 -12.92 8.98 12.44
N THR A 45 -12.07 9.98 12.29
CA THR A 45 -11.54 10.45 11.00
C THR A 45 -10.07 10.05 10.89
N MET A 46 -9.71 9.46 9.76
CA MET A 46 -8.37 9.01 9.44
C MET A 46 -7.98 9.61 8.09
N VAL A 47 -6.91 10.40 8.04
CA VAL A 47 -6.40 10.99 6.80
C VAL A 47 -5.08 10.33 6.44
N PHE A 48 -4.96 9.90 5.19
CA PHE A 48 -3.78 9.25 4.66
C PHE A 48 -3.17 10.08 3.52
N HIS A 49 -1.84 10.12 3.49
CA HIS A 49 -1.08 10.56 2.33
C HIS A 49 -0.75 9.36 1.46
N ILE A 50 -1.03 9.49 0.16
CA ILE A 50 -0.67 8.51 -0.86
C ILE A 50 0.43 9.12 -1.73
N VAL A 51 1.57 8.44 -1.79
CA VAL A 51 2.70 8.77 -2.67
C VAL A 51 2.91 7.60 -3.62
N ALA A 52 3.13 7.88 -4.89
CA ALA A 52 3.52 6.87 -5.87
C ALA A 52 4.50 7.47 -6.88
N GLU A 53 5.33 6.63 -7.49
CA GLU A 53 6.36 7.05 -8.46
C GLU A 53 5.79 7.89 -9.61
N ASP A 54 4.60 7.55 -10.09
CA ASP A 54 3.93 8.23 -11.20
C ASP A 54 3.19 9.51 -10.76
N LEU A 55 3.13 9.82 -9.46
CA LEU A 55 2.46 10.99 -8.91
C LEU A 55 3.49 12.08 -8.58
N ARG A 56 3.20 13.32 -9.00
CA ARG A 56 4.09 14.46 -8.75
C ARG A 56 3.98 15.00 -7.32
N GLU A 57 2.80 14.86 -6.74
CA GLU A 57 2.46 15.36 -5.42
C GLU A 57 1.75 14.26 -4.62
N PRO A 58 1.84 14.26 -3.29
CA PRO A 58 1.02 13.37 -2.46
C PRO A 58 -0.48 13.60 -2.68
N GLN A 59 -1.27 12.53 -2.65
CA GLN A 59 -2.73 12.57 -2.77
C GLN A 59 -3.36 12.27 -1.41
N LEU A 60 -4.61 12.67 -1.22
CA LEU A 60 -5.30 12.52 0.07
C LEU A 60 -6.39 11.45 0.00
N LEU A 61 -6.41 10.60 1.03
CA LEU A 61 -7.50 9.70 1.32
C LEU A 61 -8.00 9.99 2.73
N GLU A 62 -9.22 10.52 2.84
CA GLU A 62 -9.94 10.64 4.09
C GLU A 62 -10.89 9.46 4.26
N LEU A 63 -10.81 8.81 5.42
CA LEU A 63 -11.70 7.73 5.82
C LEU A 63 -12.37 8.09 7.15
N GLN A 64 -13.69 8.07 7.17
CA GLN A 64 -14.49 8.28 8.37
C GLN A 64 -15.25 7.01 8.72
N VAL A 65 -15.13 6.59 9.98
CA VAL A 65 -16.01 5.59 10.59
C VAL A 65 -16.89 6.30 11.60
N ILE A 66 -18.19 6.31 11.34
CA ILE A 66 -19.21 6.93 12.17
C ILE A 66 -20.01 5.81 12.82
N ALA A 67 -19.74 5.55 14.09
CA ALA A 67 -20.47 4.57 14.90
C ALA A 67 -21.61 5.28 15.61
N ARG A 68 -22.85 5.02 15.19
CA ARG A 68 -24.03 5.67 15.76
C ARG A 68 -24.49 4.93 17.02
N ALA A 69 -24.97 5.68 18.01
CA ALA A 69 -25.40 5.13 19.30
C ALA A 69 -26.56 4.12 19.18
N ASP A 70 -27.37 4.22 18.13
CA ASP A 70 -28.48 3.30 17.83
C ASP A 70 -28.04 2.00 17.11
N GLY A 71 -26.74 1.83 16.84
CA GLY A 71 -26.14 0.59 16.33
C GLY A 71 -25.59 0.61 14.89
N PRO A 72 -26.13 1.40 13.94
CA PRO A 72 -25.58 1.47 12.59
C PRO A 72 -24.19 2.11 12.52
N TYR A 73 -23.39 1.64 11.55
CA TYR A 73 -22.13 2.26 11.17
C TYR A 73 -22.28 2.94 9.81
N THR A 74 -21.69 4.12 9.64
CA THR A 74 -21.47 4.73 8.34
C THR A 74 -19.97 4.78 8.08
N VAL A 75 -19.52 4.22 6.96
CA VAL A 75 -18.16 4.36 6.48
C VAL A 75 -18.19 5.33 5.30
N ARG A 76 -17.44 6.43 5.40
CA ARG A 76 -17.27 7.38 4.31
C ARG A 76 -15.80 7.37 3.90
N MET A 77 -15.58 7.33 2.60
CA MET A 77 -14.26 7.42 1.99
C MET A 77 -14.28 8.57 0.99
N VAL A 78 -13.36 9.51 1.14
CA VAL A 78 -13.17 10.63 0.23
C VAL A 78 -11.74 10.56 -0.27
N MET A 79 -11.59 10.41 -1.56
CA MET A 79 -10.29 10.45 -2.22
C MET A 79 -10.20 11.75 -3.00
N GLU A 80 -9.21 12.56 -2.68
CA GLU A 80 -8.89 13.78 -3.40
C GLU A 80 -7.56 13.60 -4.10
N ALA A 81 -7.59 13.76 -5.43
CA ALA A 81 -6.40 13.62 -6.24
C ALA A 81 -6.28 14.74 -7.30
N THR A 82 -5.04 15.19 -7.51
CA THR A 82 -4.65 16.21 -8.49
C THR A 82 -3.45 15.71 -9.29
N GLY A 83 -3.55 15.80 -10.62
CA GLY A 83 -2.46 15.45 -11.53
C GLY A 83 -2.85 15.66 -13.00
N THR A 84 -1.97 15.26 -13.90
CA THR A 84 -2.26 15.24 -15.35
C THR A 84 -3.27 14.15 -15.71
N ALA A 85 -3.82 14.20 -16.94
CA ALA A 85 -4.77 13.19 -17.42
C ALA A 85 -4.22 11.76 -17.34
N ASP A 86 -2.94 11.56 -17.69
CA ASP A 86 -2.27 10.26 -17.61
C ASP A 86 -2.14 9.80 -16.15
N GLN A 87 -1.75 10.71 -15.25
CA GLN A 87 -1.63 10.42 -13.81
C GLN A 87 -2.97 10.03 -13.20
N MET A 88 -4.05 10.76 -13.53
CA MET A 88 -5.40 10.48 -13.02
C MET A 88 -6.00 9.20 -13.61
N SER A 89 -5.62 8.83 -14.83
CA SER A 89 -6.02 7.55 -15.43
C SER A 89 -5.34 6.38 -14.72
N ALA A 90 -4.04 6.48 -14.44
CA ALA A 90 -3.31 5.47 -13.68
C ALA A 90 -3.80 5.37 -12.22
N PHE A 91 -4.01 6.52 -11.56
CA PHE A 91 -4.56 6.59 -10.21
C PHE A 91 -5.98 6.01 -10.14
N GLY A 92 -6.86 6.41 -11.07
CA GLY A 92 -8.21 5.87 -11.19
C GLY A 92 -8.22 4.37 -11.51
N PHE A 93 -7.23 3.84 -12.23
CA PHE A 93 -7.06 2.39 -12.39
C PHE A 93 -6.69 1.72 -11.07
N LEU A 94 -5.71 2.23 -10.32
CA LEU A 94 -5.23 1.66 -9.06
C LEU A 94 -6.29 1.63 -7.96
N PHE A 95 -7.10 2.68 -7.86
CA PHE A 95 -8.09 2.83 -6.80
C PHE A 95 -9.54 2.59 -7.25
N GLY A 96 -9.75 2.41 -8.56
CA GLY A 96 -11.04 2.03 -9.12
C GLY A 96 -11.31 0.52 -9.04
N ALA A 97 -12.46 0.10 -9.59
CA ALA A 97 -12.88 -1.31 -9.57
C ALA A 97 -11.85 -2.27 -10.21
N ALA A 98 -11.09 -1.81 -11.20
CA ALA A 98 -10.02 -2.58 -11.82
C ALA A 98 -8.84 -2.80 -10.86
N GLY A 99 -8.40 -1.79 -10.13
CA GLY A 99 -7.34 -1.91 -9.12
C GLY A 99 -7.77 -2.75 -7.92
N LEU A 100 -9.06 -2.81 -7.59
CA LEU A 100 -9.57 -3.77 -6.61
C LEU A 100 -9.55 -5.22 -7.12
N GLN A 101 -9.79 -5.44 -8.42
CA GLN A 101 -9.81 -6.77 -9.04
C GLN A 101 -8.42 -7.32 -9.39
N TYR A 102 -7.55 -6.45 -9.93
CA TYR A 102 -6.20 -6.80 -10.39
C TYR A 102 -5.13 -6.46 -9.35
N GLY A 103 -5.40 -5.48 -8.47
CA GLY A 103 -4.53 -5.13 -7.34
C GLY A 103 -4.68 -6.03 -6.13
N GLY A 104 -5.60 -7.01 -6.14
CA GLY A 104 -5.63 -8.11 -5.16
C GLY A 104 -4.35 -8.95 -5.06
N GLY A 105 -3.22 -8.49 -5.62
CA GLY A 105 -1.86 -8.81 -5.24
C GLY A 105 -1.52 -10.26 -5.51
N GLN A 106 -1.07 -10.57 -6.73
CA GLN A 106 -0.46 -11.88 -6.99
C GLN A 106 0.90 -12.05 -6.25
N ASP A 107 1.44 -10.98 -5.66
CA ASP A 107 2.78 -10.96 -5.09
C ASP A 107 2.85 -10.83 -3.56
N VAL A 108 1.95 -10.08 -2.90
CA VAL A 108 1.88 -10.14 -1.42
C VAL A 108 0.80 -11.13 -1.01
N SER A 109 1.19 -12.23 -0.35
CA SER A 109 0.23 -13.21 0.15
C SER A 109 -0.74 -12.55 1.14
N LEU A 110 -2.00 -12.36 0.71
CA LEU A 110 -3.07 -11.82 1.54
C LEU A 110 -3.20 -12.60 2.86
N ALA A 111 -2.96 -13.92 2.81
CA ALA A 111 -2.94 -14.79 3.99
C ALA A 111 -1.81 -14.45 4.99
N ALA A 112 -0.64 -14.06 4.49
CA ALA A 112 0.49 -13.65 5.34
C ALA A 112 0.19 -12.32 6.05
N LEU A 113 -0.34 -11.32 5.33
CA LEU A 113 -0.75 -10.05 5.93
C LEU A 113 -1.88 -10.22 6.93
N GLN A 114 -2.89 -11.04 6.62
CA GLN A 114 -3.96 -11.38 7.54
C GLN A 114 -3.42 -12.03 8.82
N THR A 115 -2.48 -12.97 8.70
CA THR A 115 -1.86 -13.64 9.86
C THR A 115 -1.12 -12.65 10.76
N LEU A 116 -0.30 -11.77 10.17
CA LEU A 116 0.40 -10.73 10.91
C LEU A 116 -0.56 -9.77 11.60
N MET A 117 -1.63 -9.38 10.90
CA MET A 117 -2.65 -8.51 11.45
C MET A 117 -3.36 -9.15 12.65
N ASP A 118 -3.76 -10.41 12.57
CA ASP A 118 -4.41 -11.13 13.67
C ASP A 118 -3.47 -11.33 14.86
N GLN A 119 -2.17 -11.52 14.59
CA GLN A 119 -1.15 -11.73 15.61
C GLN A 119 -0.41 -10.45 16.02
N ARG A 120 -0.82 -9.27 15.55
CA ARG A 120 -0.06 -8.00 15.71
C ARG A 120 0.35 -7.68 17.15
N ARG A 121 -0.46 -8.05 18.14
CA ARG A 121 -0.17 -7.85 19.58
C ARG A 121 0.91 -8.78 20.14
N ARG A 122 1.30 -9.81 19.39
CA ARG A 122 2.35 -10.78 19.74
C ARG A 122 3.68 -10.48 19.05
N LEU A 123 3.68 -9.53 18.12
CA LEU A 123 4.89 -9.08 17.43
C LEU A 123 5.77 -8.33 18.43
N GLN A 124 7.07 -8.61 18.39
CA GLN A 124 8.06 -8.07 19.31
C GLN A 124 9.23 -7.49 18.53
N GLU A 125 9.81 -6.43 19.08
CA GLU A 125 10.95 -5.75 18.49
C GLU A 125 12.13 -6.70 18.26
N GLY A 126 12.78 -6.58 17.10
CA GLY A 126 13.96 -7.37 16.73
C GLY A 126 13.69 -8.85 16.48
N GLN A 127 12.43 -9.31 16.56
CA GLN A 127 12.05 -10.67 16.19
C GLN A 127 11.76 -10.79 14.69
N GLU A 128 11.93 -11.99 14.17
CA GLU A 128 11.60 -12.36 12.80
C GLU A 128 10.50 -13.42 12.80
N TYR A 129 9.52 -13.28 11.89
CA TYR A 129 8.38 -14.18 11.81
C TYR A 129 8.26 -14.78 10.41
N VAL A 130 8.40 -16.10 10.31
CA VAL A 130 8.20 -16.83 9.05
C VAL A 130 6.72 -16.78 8.66
N LEU A 131 6.47 -16.43 7.41
CA LEU A 131 5.13 -16.27 6.85
C LEU A 131 4.68 -17.54 6.12
N PRO A 132 3.36 -17.81 6.05
CA PRO A 132 2.83 -18.96 5.33
C PRO A 132 3.23 -19.05 3.86
N SER A 133 3.59 -17.92 3.24
CA SER A 133 4.07 -17.83 1.85
C SER A 133 5.54 -18.20 1.66
N GLY A 134 6.27 -18.51 2.74
CA GLY A 134 7.71 -18.82 2.69
C GLY A 134 8.64 -17.62 2.80
N GLY A 135 8.10 -16.39 2.84
CA GLY A 135 8.85 -15.18 3.20
C GLY A 135 8.97 -15.00 4.72
N ALA A 136 9.62 -13.93 5.15
CA ALA A 136 9.72 -13.55 6.56
C ALA A 136 9.27 -12.10 6.77
N PHE A 137 8.71 -11.83 7.95
CA PHE A 137 8.46 -10.50 8.47
C PHE A 137 9.61 -10.13 9.41
N THR A 138 10.45 -9.21 8.96
CA THR A 138 11.70 -8.79 9.59
C THR A 138 11.63 -7.34 10.04
N ASP A 139 12.72 -6.85 10.65
CA ASP A 139 12.88 -5.44 11.04
C ASP A 139 11.72 -4.93 11.90
N VAL A 140 11.21 -5.82 12.76
CA VAL A 140 10.04 -5.54 13.58
C VAL A 140 10.41 -4.52 14.63
N ALA A 141 9.68 -3.40 14.66
CA ALA A 141 9.95 -2.30 15.58
C ALA A 141 8.66 -1.56 15.97
N PRO A 142 8.56 -1.07 17.22
CA PRO A 142 7.50 -0.16 17.61
C PRO A 142 7.68 1.19 16.90
N VAL A 143 6.58 1.75 16.41
CA VAL A 143 6.56 3.06 15.75
C VAL A 143 5.34 3.85 16.19
N THR A 144 5.44 5.18 16.14
CA THR A 144 4.30 6.08 16.37
C THR A 144 3.93 6.74 15.04
N ILE A 145 2.69 6.54 14.58
CA ILE A 145 2.17 7.09 13.32
C ILE A 145 0.92 7.91 13.64
N ALA A 146 0.90 9.20 13.27
CA ALA A 146 -0.18 10.13 13.61
C ALA A 146 -0.60 10.12 15.10
N GLY A 147 0.37 9.97 16.01
CA GLY A 147 0.11 9.87 17.46
C GLY A 147 -0.37 8.50 17.95
N ILE A 148 -0.53 7.51 17.06
CA ILE A 148 -0.97 6.15 17.38
C ILE A 148 0.22 5.23 17.55
N GLN A 149 0.24 4.47 18.65
CA GLN A 149 1.21 3.40 18.84
C GLN A 149 0.91 2.21 17.91
N CYS A 150 1.91 1.87 17.11
CA CYS A 150 1.89 0.84 16.08
C CYS A 150 3.10 -0.09 16.22
N ILE A 151 3.04 -1.24 15.55
CA ILE A 151 4.19 -2.10 15.29
C ILE A 151 4.39 -2.19 13.77
N ALA A 152 5.60 -1.94 13.30
CA ALA A 152 5.96 -2.03 11.89
C ALA A 152 6.98 -3.13 11.65
N GLY A 153 7.07 -3.60 10.41
CA GLY A 153 8.10 -4.52 9.94
C GLY A 153 8.01 -4.67 8.42
N SER A 154 8.94 -5.41 7.86
CA SER A 154 9.13 -5.53 6.41
C SER A 154 9.02 -6.97 5.93
N ILE A 155 8.51 -7.13 4.71
CA ILE A 155 8.43 -8.40 4.00
C ILE A 155 9.18 -8.23 2.68
N VAL A 156 10.12 -9.13 2.41
CA VAL A 156 10.69 -9.31 1.08
C VAL A 156 10.09 -10.60 0.51
N ASP A 157 9.41 -10.52 -0.65
CA ASP A 157 8.88 -11.73 -1.30
C ASP A 157 10.05 -12.54 -1.87
N PRO A 158 10.24 -13.81 -1.50
CA PRO A 158 11.26 -14.66 -2.11
C PRO A 158 11.17 -14.75 -3.64
N ARG A 159 9.99 -14.53 -4.22
CA ARG A 159 9.75 -14.52 -5.68
C ARG A 159 10.12 -13.18 -6.34
N SER A 160 10.23 -12.10 -5.57
CA SER A 160 10.65 -10.77 -6.02
C SER A 160 11.61 -10.18 -4.97
N PRO A 161 12.87 -10.67 -4.91
CA PRO A 161 13.83 -10.26 -3.88
C PRO A 161 14.26 -8.79 -4.00
N ASP A 162 13.94 -8.15 -5.11
CA ASP A 162 14.10 -6.73 -5.40
C ASP A 162 12.89 -5.89 -4.95
N SER A 163 11.89 -6.49 -4.29
CA SER A 163 10.68 -5.84 -3.82
C SER A 163 10.53 -6.03 -2.31
N ARG A 164 10.31 -4.92 -1.59
CA ARG A 164 10.12 -4.90 -0.15
C ARG A 164 8.83 -4.17 0.20
N THR A 165 8.01 -4.79 1.03
CA THR A 165 6.79 -4.17 1.58
C THR A 165 6.96 -3.97 3.08
N THR A 166 6.95 -2.72 3.54
CA THR A 166 6.84 -2.37 4.95
C THR A 166 5.37 -2.13 5.29
N VAL A 167 4.89 -2.73 6.39
CA VAL A 167 3.53 -2.55 6.89
C VAL A 167 3.59 -2.19 8.38
N ALA A 168 2.75 -1.24 8.81
CA ALA A 168 2.54 -0.98 10.23
C ALA A 168 1.11 -1.34 10.63
N PHE A 169 0.96 -1.94 11.81
CA PHE A 169 -0.32 -2.28 12.41
C PHE A 169 -0.56 -1.44 13.66
N SER A 170 -1.73 -0.81 13.77
CA SER A 170 -2.11 -0.11 15.00
C SER A 170 -2.33 -1.08 16.18
N LEU A 171 -1.77 -0.71 17.33
CA LEU A 171 -1.92 -1.43 18.59
C LEU A 171 -2.85 -0.72 19.59
N SER A 172 -2.85 0.62 19.57
CA SER A 172 -3.52 1.46 20.58
C SER A 172 -4.92 1.90 20.18
N HIS A 173 -5.16 2.19 18.91
CA HIS A 173 -6.43 2.74 18.41
C HIS A 173 -6.98 1.93 17.22
N PRO A 174 -8.30 1.83 17.04
CA PRO A 174 -8.85 1.23 15.83
C PRO A 174 -8.54 2.13 14.63
N VAL A 175 -7.89 1.56 13.60
CA VAL A 175 -7.68 2.20 12.30
C VAL A 175 -8.34 1.31 11.26
N TYR A 176 -9.16 1.89 10.37
CA TYR A 176 -10.00 1.09 9.48
C TYR A 176 -9.15 0.31 8.49
N THR A 177 -8.05 0.90 8.03
CA THR A 177 -6.97 0.22 7.31
C THR A 177 -5.68 0.20 8.13
N VAL A 178 -4.60 -0.33 7.57
CA VAL A 178 -3.28 -0.31 8.19
C VAL A 178 -2.69 1.12 8.18
N PRO A 179 -2.10 1.61 9.29
CA PRO A 179 -1.50 2.94 9.37
C PRO A 179 -0.40 3.22 8.35
N LEU A 180 0.30 2.19 7.88
CA LEU A 180 1.33 2.32 6.86
C LEU A 180 1.33 1.09 5.97
N VAL A 181 1.36 1.31 4.66
CA VAL A 181 1.97 0.39 3.70
C VAL A 181 2.94 1.16 2.85
N ARG A 182 4.16 0.65 2.71
CA ARG A 182 5.18 1.19 1.83
C ARG A 182 5.76 0.08 0.98
N LEU A 183 5.70 0.25 -0.33
CA LEU A 183 6.33 -0.63 -1.30
C LEU A 183 7.59 0.05 -1.83
N GLU A 184 8.69 -0.65 -1.74
CA GLU A 184 9.98 -0.21 -2.22
C GLU A 184 10.55 -1.23 -3.22
N ARG A 185 11.33 -0.73 -4.18
CA ARG A 185 12.13 -1.57 -5.07
C ARG A 185 13.61 -1.28 -4.93
N LEU A 186 14.42 -2.33 -5.05
CA LEU A 186 15.86 -2.22 -5.05
C LEU A 186 16.33 -1.76 -6.43
N ARG A 187 16.86 -0.53 -6.51
CA ARG A 187 17.42 0.08 -7.72
C ARG A 187 18.80 0.66 -7.39
N ASP A 188 19.81 0.32 -8.19
CA ASP A 188 21.19 0.75 -7.99
C ASP A 188 21.70 0.55 -6.55
N GLY A 189 21.31 -0.58 -5.94
CA GLY A 189 21.69 -0.95 -4.57
C GLY A 189 20.97 -0.18 -3.46
N ARG A 190 19.95 0.62 -3.77
CA ARG A 190 19.14 1.39 -2.81
C ARG A 190 17.67 1.03 -2.92
N TRP A 191 17.00 0.98 -1.78
CA TRP A 191 15.55 0.83 -1.73
C TRP A 191 14.91 2.18 -2.07
N GLU A 192 14.13 2.22 -3.14
CA GLU A 192 13.39 3.40 -3.59
C GLU A 192 11.89 3.16 -3.41
N THR A 193 11.19 4.09 -2.77
CA THR A 193 9.74 3.99 -2.58
C THR A 193 9.02 4.14 -3.91
N VAL A 194 8.24 3.12 -4.29
CA VAL A 194 7.40 3.11 -5.48
C VAL A 194 5.97 3.48 -5.14
N PHE A 195 5.52 3.11 -3.94
CA PHE A 195 4.21 3.44 -3.40
C PHE A 195 4.27 3.56 -1.88
N SER A 196 3.54 4.50 -1.30
CA SER A 196 3.32 4.60 0.14
C SER A 196 1.92 5.12 0.41
N MET A 197 1.24 4.52 1.37
CA MET A 197 0.03 5.05 1.99
C MET A 197 0.28 5.11 3.48
N GLU A 198 0.29 6.31 4.06
CA GLU A 198 0.64 6.54 5.46
C GLU A 198 -0.41 7.42 6.12
N LEU A 199 -0.86 7.01 7.31
CA LEU A 199 -1.78 7.76 8.15
C LEU A 199 -1.06 9.02 8.67
N VAL A 200 -1.57 10.18 8.31
CA VAL A 200 -1.01 11.48 8.72
C VAL A 200 -1.84 12.17 9.80
N GLU A 201 -3.14 11.85 9.88
CA GLU A 201 -4.03 12.40 10.90
C GLU A 201 -5.00 11.34 11.42
N TYR A 202 -5.19 11.33 12.73
CA TYR A 202 -6.21 10.55 13.41
C TYR A 202 -6.95 11.42 14.41
N THR A 203 -8.25 11.61 14.20
CA THR A 203 -9.10 12.38 15.11
C THR A 203 -10.33 11.59 15.51
N PHE A 204 -10.76 11.78 16.75
CA PHE A 204 -11.98 11.21 17.29
C PHE A 204 -12.83 12.30 17.92
N VAL A 205 -14.10 12.35 17.53
CA VAL A 205 -15.12 13.22 18.13
C VAL A 205 -16.19 12.32 18.73
N GLY A 206 -16.32 12.38 20.06
CA GLY A 206 -17.31 11.61 20.80
C GLY A 206 -18.75 11.99 20.43
N GLY A 207 -19.64 11.00 20.45
CA GLY A 207 -21.09 11.16 20.27
C GLY A 207 -21.83 11.40 21.58
#